data_AF-A0A8S0PN98-F1
#
_entry.id   AF-A0A8S0PN98-F1
#
_cell.length_a   1.000
_cell.length_b   1.000
_cell.length_c   1.000
_cell.angle_alpha   90.00
_cell.angle_beta   90.00
_cell.angle_gamma   90.00
#
_symmetry.space_group_name_H-M   'P 1'
#
loop_
_entity.id
_entity.type
_entity.pdbx_description
1 polymer ?
#
loop_
_entity_poly.entity_id
_entity_poly.type
_entity_poly.pdbx_seq_one_letter_code
_entity_poly.pdbx_strand_id
1 'polypeptide(L)'
;MPSMGKELCRQVTRALELPRHLRMARLESRLYIDEYSMGSNFNQILLEQAKLDYNKVQSLHQIELAELSRWWKQLGLVEKLKFGRDRPMECYFWTVGILPDLKYSQARIELAKTIAILLVIDDIFDTYGSINELLLFNDAIQKWNLDAIEQLPAYMKICYMALYNNTNEIAYSILKEQGRNVLPSLKQVVTYFSTFFSLYCHPSCFIFNSFSKDSIFYTIF
;
A
#
# COMPACT_ATOMS: atom_id res chain seq x y z
N MET A 1 -7.92 27.35 27.45
CA MET A 1 -8.69 28.06 26.40
C MET A 1 -10.19 28.07 26.74
N PRO A 2 -10.69 28.95 27.62
CA PRO A 2 -12.08 28.85 28.10
C PRO A 2 -13.13 29.64 27.28
N SER A 3 -12.74 30.50 26.34
CA SER A 3 -13.66 31.38 25.60
C SER A 3 -14.03 30.90 24.18
N MET A 4 -13.53 29.74 23.77
CA MET A 4 -13.70 29.22 22.41
C MET A 4 -14.90 28.29 22.33
N GLY A 5 -15.78 28.48 21.35
CA GLY A 5 -16.92 27.59 21.11
C GLY A 5 -16.46 26.15 20.86
N LYS A 6 -17.23 25.16 21.34
CA LYS A 6 -16.87 23.73 21.29
C LYS A 6 -16.44 23.27 19.88
N GLU A 7 -17.15 23.74 18.87
CA GLU A 7 -16.87 23.40 17.47
C GLU A 7 -15.50 23.94 17.00
N LEU A 8 -15.23 25.22 17.24
CA LEU A 8 -13.95 25.83 16.91
C LEU A 8 -12.79 25.17 17.70
N CYS A 9 -13.03 24.81 18.95
CA CYS A 9 -12.05 24.07 19.75
C CYS A 9 -11.70 22.72 19.10
N ARG A 10 -12.69 21.95 18.64
CA ARG A 10 -12.47 20.67 17.95
C ARG A 10 -11.68 20.85 16.65
N GLN A 11 -12.02 21.86 15.85
CA GLN A 11 -11.31 22.16 14.61
C GLN A 11 -9.84 22.52 14.87
N VAL A 12 -9.57 23.37 15.86
CA VAL A 12 -8.21 23.77 16.25
C VAL A 12 -7.42 22.58 16.78
N THR A 13 -8.00 21.76 17.68
CA THR A 13 -7.33 20.56 18.21
C THR A 13 -6.92 19.62 17.06
N ARG A 14 -7.83 19.29 16.15
CA ARG A 14 -7.50 18.42 15.00
C ARG A 14 -6.41 19.04 14.13
N ALA A 15 -6.48 20.35 13.87
CA ALA A 15 -5.47 21.04 13.06
C ALA A 15 -4.07 21.02 13.69
N LEU A 16 -4.00 21.03 15.02
CA LEU A 16 -2.76 20.89 15.79
C LEU A 16 -2.25 19.44 15.83
N GLU A 17 -3.14 18.43 15.80
CA GLU A 17 -2.75 17.02 15.71
C GLU A 17 -2.12 16.70 14.34
N LEU A 18 -2.78 17.08 13.25
CA LEU A 18 -2.27 16.92 11.89
C LEU A 18 -2.82 18.03 11.00
N PRO A 19 -1.98 18.90 10.42
CA PRO A 19 -2.42 19.94 9.49
C PRO A 19 -3.22 19.37 8.31
N ARG A 20 -4.26 20.08 7.85
CA ARG A 20 -5.18 19.58 6.80
C ARG A 20 -4.46 19.11 5.52
N HIS A 21 -3.40 19.79 5.11
CA HIS A 21 -2.64 19.44 3.90
C HIS A 21 -1.82 18.14 4.04
N LEU A 22 -1.68 17.60 5.25
CA LEU A 22 -1.02 16.32 5.53
C LEU A 22 -2.02 15.19 5.79
N ARG A 23 -3.33 15.48 5.78
CA ARG A 23 -4.35 14.46 6.02
C ARG A 23 -4.71 13.73 4.73
N MET A 24 -4.99 12.45 4.87
CA MET A 24 -5.59 11.68 3.79
C MET A 24 -6.93 12.30 3.41
N ALA A 25 -7.05 12.76 2.16
CA ALA A 25 -8.24 13.45 1.65
C ALA A 25 -9.52 12.66 1.95
N ARG A 26 -9.46 11.32 1.81
CA ARG A 26 -10.62 10.47 1.99
C ARG A 26 -11.12 10.38 3.43
N LEU A 27 -10.21 10.28 4.40
CA LEU A 27 -10.56 10.33 5.82
C LEU A 27 -11.10 11.71 6.20
N GLU A 28 -10.46 12.77 5.70
CA GLU A 28 -10.89 14.13 5.99
C GLU A 28 -12.29 14.39 5.42
N SER A 29 -12.61 13.91 4.21
CA SER A 29 -13.95 14.03 3.63
C SER A 29 -15.02 13.38 4.50
N ARG A 30 -14.77 12.17 5.04
CA ARG A 30 -15.74 11.50 5.93
C ARG A 30 -16.00 12.33 7.19
N LEU A 31 -14.92 12.73 7.85
CA LEU A 31 -14.98 13.50 9.09
C LEU A 31 -15.64 14.87 8.88
N TYR A 32 -15.37 15.51 7.74
CA TYR A 32 -15.95 16.80 7.41
C TYR A 32 -17.43 16.70 7.05
N ILE A 33 -17.89 15.63 6.39
CA ILE A 33 -19.32 15.38 6.15
C ILE A 33 -20.08 15.29 7.47
N ASP A 34 -19.54 14.55 8.45
CA ASP A 34 -20.17 14.40 9.77
C ASP A 34 -20.20 15.73 10.52
N GLU A 35 -19.08 16.45 10.55
CA GLU A 35 -18.95 17.79 11.11
C GLU A 35 -19.93 18.81 10.48
N TYR A 36 -19.98 18.85 9.15
CA TYR A 36 -20.86 19.76 8.42
C TYR A 36 -22.34 19.49 8.70
N SER A 37 -22.71 18.23 8.94
CA SER A 37 -24.09 17.85 9.29
C SER A 37 -24.55 18.30 10.68
N MET A 38 -23.61 18.64 11.57
CA MET A 38 -23.91 19.13 12.94
C MET A 38 -23.97 20.66 13.02
N GLY A 39 -23.62 21.37 11.95
CA GLY A 39 -23.65 22.84 11.91
C GLY A 39 -25.06 23.42 11.97
N SER A 40 -25.20 24.68 12.37
CA SER A 40 -26.52 25.35 12.43
C SER A 40 -26.98 25.93 11.08
N ASN A 41 -26.06 26.13 10.12
CA ASN A 41 -26.31 26.80 8.83
C ASN A 41 -25.76 25.99 7.64
N PHE A 42 -25.99 24.68 7.57
CA PHE A 42 -25.52 23.87 6.44
C PHE A 42 -26.52 23.88 5.27
N ASN A 43 -26.00 23.85 4.05
CA ASN A 43 -26.77 23.62 2.84
C ASN A 43 -27.11 22.12 2.71
N GLN A 44 -28.39 21.77 2.81
CA GLN A 44 -28.90 20.41 2.72
C GLN A 44 -28.52 19.72 1.41
N ILE A 45 -28.66 20.41 0.27
CA ILE A 45 -28.35 19.86 -1.06
C ILE A 45 -26.87 19.49 -1.15
N LEU A 46 -25.99 20.35 -0.63
CA LEU A 46 -24.55 20.06 -0.59
C LEU A 46 -24.23 18.85 0.29
N LEU A 47 -24.86 18.73 1.46
CA LEU A 47 -24.65 17.61 2.37
C LEU A 47 -25.12 16.28 1.74
N GLU A 48 -26.27 16.27 1.09
CA GLU A 48 -26.80 15.10 0.37
C GLU A 48 -25.88 14.70 -0.77
N GLN A 49 -25.44 15.66 -1.57
CA GLN A 49 -24.51 15.41 -2.67
C GLN A 49 -23.18 14.84 -2.16
N ALA A 50 -22.64 15.40 -1.08
CA ALA A 50 -21.39 14.92 -0.48
C ALA A 50 -21.52 13.48 0.05
N LYS A 51 -22.65 13.12 0.66
CA LYS A 51 -22.93 11.75 1.12
C LYS A 51 -23.06 10.77 -0.05
N LEU A 52 -23.78 11.15 -1.10
CA LEU A 52 -23.96 10.30 -2.29
C LEU A 52 -22.64 10.07 -3.02
N ASP A 53 -21.87 11.12 -3.26
CA ASP A 53 -20.52 11.02 -3.83
C ASP A 53 -19.61 10.16 -2.94
N TYR A 54 -19.69 10.36 -1.61
CA TYR A 54 -18.90 9.57 -0.68
C TYR A 54 -19.20 8.07 -0.83
N ASN A 55 -20.49 7.70 -0.81
CA ASN A 55 -20.91 6.30 -0.91
C ASN A 55 -20.58 5.68 -2.27
N LYS A 56 -20.66 6.45 -3.36
CA LYS A 56 -20.25 5.98 -4.69
C LYS A 56 -18.78 5.59 -4.73
N VAL A 57 -17.90 6.45 -4.22
CA VAL A 57 -16.45 6.18 -4.15
C VAL A 57 -16.18 4.98 -3.22
N GLN A 58 -16.87 4.90 -2.08
CA GLN A 58 -16.74 3.78 -1.14
C GLN A 58 -17.12 2.44 -1.78
N SER A 59 -18.20 2.41 -2.58
CA SER A 59 -18.63 1.22 -3.30
C SER A 59 -17.56 0.74 -4.30
N LEU A 60 -16.90 1.66 -5.01
CA LEU A 60 -15.77 1.29 -5.86
C LEU A 60 -14.63 0.68 -5.04
N HIS A 61 -14.26 1.28 -3.91
CA HIS A 61 -13.19 0.74 -3.07
C HIS A 61 -13.49 -0.68 -2.56
N GLN A 62 -14.75 -0.99 -2.25
CA GLN A 62 -15.17 -2.35 -1.87
C GLN A 62 -14.98 -3.36 -3.00
N ILE A 63 -15.25 -2.96 -4.25
CA ILE A 63 -15.00 -3.80 -5.44
C ILE A 63 -13.50 -4.05 -5.61
N GLU A 64 -12.69 -2.99 -5.54
CA GLU A 64 -11.22 -3.07 -5.65
C GLU A 64 -10.63 -3.98 -4.56
N LEU A 65 -11.11 -3.87 -3.32
CA LEU A 65 -10.71 -4.72 -2.20
C LEU A 65 -11.11 -6.17 -2.38
N ALA A 66 -12.32 -6.43 -2.90
CA ALA A 66 -12.76 -7.79 -3.18
C ALA A 66 -11.88 -8.45 -4.24
N GLU A 67 -11.45 -7.69 -5.26
CA GLU A 67 -10.50 -8.15 -6.26
C GLU A 67 -9.13 -8.44 -5.64
N LEU A 68 -8.56 -7.49 -4.90
CA LEU A 68 -7.27 -7.66 -4.23
C LEU A 68 -7.29 -8.86 -3.28
N SER A 69 -8.34 -8.99 -2.47
CA SER A 69 -8.49 -10.09 -1.51
C SER A 69 -8.58 -11.45 -2.22
N ARG A 70 -9.28 -11.52 -3.36
CA ARG A 70 -9.34 -12.74 -4.17
C ARG A 70 -7.98 -13.10 -4.74
N TRP A 71 -7.29 -12.12 -5.34
CA TRP A 71 -5.96 -12.30 -5.89
C TRP A 71 -4.95 -12.74 -4.81
N TRP A 72 -4.96 -12.10 -3.64
CA TRP A 72 -4.04 -12.42 -2.54
C TRP A 72 -4.23 -13.85 -2.02
N LYS A 73 -5.49 -14.28 -1.88
CA LYS A 73 -5.82 -15.67 -1.52
C LYS A 73 -5.35 -16.66 -2.59
N GLN A 74 -5.53 -16.34 -3.87
CA GLN A 74 -5.09 -17.20 -4.98
C GLN A 74 -3.56 -17.30 -5.06
N LEU A 75 -2.85 -16.21 -4.73
CA LEU A 75 -1.40 -16.22 -4.65
C LEU A 75 -0.90 -17.19 -3.58
N GLY A 76 -1.65 -17.31 -2.47
CA GLY A 76 -1.37 -18.27 -1.39
C GLY A 76 -0.03 -18.06 -0.71
N LEU A 77 0.50 -16.82 -0.76
CA LEU A 77 1.85 -16.50 -0.35
C LEU A 77 2.00 -16.65 1.18
N VAL A 78 1.08 -16.08 1.95
CA VAL A 78 1.08 -16.16 3.43
C VAL A 78 0.87 -17.60 3.93
N GLU A 79 -0.01 -18.37 3.29
CA GLU A 79 -0.26 -19.77 3.70
C GLU A 79 1.00 -20.63 3.55
N LYS A 80 1.79 -20.36 2.51
CA LYS A 80 3.09 -21.01 2.26
C LYS A 80 4.19 -20.41 3.15
N LEU A 81 4.13 -19.12 3.43
CA LEU A 81 5.10 -18.34 4.18
C LEU A 81 4.51 -17.91 5.51
N LYS A 82 4.43 -18.85 6.45
CA LYS A 82 3.81 -18.68 7.78
C LYS A 82 4.41 -17.57 8.65
N PHE A 83 5.52 -16.96 8.21
CA PHE A 83 6.19 -15.84 8.89
C PHE A 83 5.79 -14.47 8.35
N GLY A 84 5.24 -14.38 7.13
CA GLY A 84 4.93 -13.11 6.48
C GLY A 84 3.67 -12.44 7.04
N ARG A 85 3.66 -11.12 7.10
CA ARG A 85 2.50 -10.32 7.51
C ARG A 85 1.37 -10.45 6.49
N ASP A 86 0.17 -10.83 6.96
CA ASP A 86 -1.06 -10.86 6.15
C ASP A 86 -1.83 -9.53 6.24
N ARG A 87 -1.37 -8.53 5.47
CA ARG A 87 -1.90 -7.15 5.54
C ARG A 87 -2.36 -6.55 4.20
N PRO A 88 -3.00 -7.31 3.28
CA PRO A 88 -3.40 -6.78 1.97
C PRO A 88 -4.38 -5.59 2.08
N MET A 89 -5.24 -5.58 3.10
CA MET A 89 -6.17 -4.47 3.35
C MET A 89 -5.46 -3.19 3.77
N GLU A 90 -4.41 -3.31 4.60
CA GLU A 90 -3.60 -2.16 4.98
C GLU A 90 -2.87 -1.62 3.75
N CYS A 91 -2.24 -2.48 2.95
CA CYS A 91 -1.60 -2.10 1.68
C CYS A 91 -2.54 -1.32 0.77
N TYR A 92 -3.78 -1.79 0.61
CA TYR A 92 -4.79 -1.10 -0.17
C TYR A 92 -5.15 0.26 0.42
N PHE A 93 -5.29 0.35 1.74
CA PHE A 93 -5.58 1.62 2.41
C PHE A 93 -4.50 2.68 2.12
N TRP A 94 -3.23 2.29 2.07
CA TRP A 94 -2.15 3.18 1.64
C TRP A 94 -2.36 3.69 0.21
N THR A 95 -2.80 2.84 -0.73
CA THR A 95 -2.99 3.26 -2.13
C THR A 95 -4.17 4.21 -2.32
N VAL A 96 -5.21 4.13 -1.50
CA VAL A 96 -6.30 5.12 -1.45
C VAL A 96 -5.77 6.50 -1.05
N GLY A 97 -4.80 6.55 -0.14
CA GLY A 97 -4.14 7.80 0.25
C GLY A 97 -3.25 8.41 -0.83
N ILE A 98 -2.53 7.57 -1.57
CA ILE A 98 -1.60 7.99 -2.63
C ILE A 98 -2.36 8.40 -3.91
N LEU A 99 -3.39 7.63 -4.27
CA LEU A 99 -4.15 7.78 -5.51
C LEU A 99 -5.65 7.98 -5.20
N PRO A 100 -6.05 9.15 -4.67
CA PRO A 100 -7.43 9.37 -4.22
C PRO A 100 -8.45 9.49 -5.36
N ASP A 101 -8.02 9.81 -6.58
CA ASP A 101 -8.95 9.99 -7.71
C ASP A 101 -9.50 8.66 -8.22
N LEU A 102 -10.81 8.62 -8.50
CA LEU A 102 -11.52 7.43 -9.01
C LEU A 102 -10.89 6.83 -10.28
N LYS A 103 -10.36 7.66 -11.17
CA LYS A 103 -9.74 7.25 -12.44
C LYS A 103 -8.52 6.32 -12.27
N TYR A 104 -7.93 6.27 -11.08
CA TYR A 104 -6.76 5.43 -10.77
C TYR A 104 -7.13 4.08 -10.13
N SER A 105 -8.34 3.58 -10.35
CA SER A 105 -8.83 2.30 -9.80
C SER A 105 -7.87 1.14 -10.04
N GLN A 106 -7.52 0.86 -11.30
CA GLN A 106 -6.58 -0.22 -11.62
C GLN A 106 -5.21 0.02 -11.00
N ALA A 107 -4.70 1.26 -11.05
CA ALA A 107 -3.42 1.60 -10.47
C ALA A 107 -3.37 1.40 -8.95
N ARG A 108 -4.47 1.66 -8.23
CA ARG A 108 -4.58 1.37 -6.78
C ARG A 108 -4.48 -0.12 -6.50
N ILE A 109 -5.17 -0.95 -7.29
CA ILE A 109 -5.14 -2.40 -7.13
C ILE A 109 -3.71 -2.92 -7.39
N GLU A 110 -3.12 -2.58 -8.53
CA GLU A 110 -1.79 -3.05 -8.92
C GLU A 110 -0.69 -2.56 -7.96
N LEU A 111 -0.79 -1.33 -7.47
CA LEU A 111 0.10 -0.81 -6.45
C LEU A 111 -0.08 -1.55 -5.12
N ALA A 112 -1.32 -1.86 -4.72
CA ALA A 112 -1.58 -2.60 -3.48
C ALA A 112 -1.04 -4.03 -3.53
N LYS A 113 -1.20 -4.72 -4.67
CA LYS A 113 -0.59 -6.03 -4.94
C LYS A 113 0.93 -5.98 -4.80
N THR A 114 1.54 -4.97 -5.42
CA THR A 114 3.00 -4.74 -5.38
C THR A 114 3.46 -4.51 -3.94
N ILE A 115 2.83 -3.59 -3.20
CA ILE A 115 3.16 -3.30 -1.81
C ILE A 115 3.02 -4.56 -0.93
N ALA A 116 1.95 -5.34 -1.11
CA ALA A 116 1.75 -6.58 -0.34
C ALA A 116 2.86 -7.61 -0.57
N ILE A 117 3.29 -7.80 -1.83
CA ILE A 117 4.44 -8.68 -2.13
C ILE A 117 5.73 -8.13 -1.49
N LEU A 118 5.95 -6.82 -1.63
CA LEU A 118 7.14 -6.17 -1.08
C LEU A 118 7.20 -6.25 0.45
N LEU A 119 6.07 -6.19 1.17
CA LEU A 119 6.03 -6.39 2.62
C LEU A 119 6.42 -7.82 3.05
N VAL A 120 6.04 -8.83 2.27
CA VAL A 120 6.48 -10.20 2.54
C VAL A 120 7.99 -10.36 2.28
N ILE A 121 8.51 -9.66 1.27
CA ILE A 121 9.96 -9.64 1.00
C ILE A 121 10.70 -8.90 2.12
N ASP A 122 10.19 -7.76 2.58
CA ASP A 122 10.68 -7.02 3.75
C ASP A 122 10.80 -7.94 4.97
N ASP A 123 9.77 -8.76 5.27
CA ASP A 123 9.84 -9.76 6.36
C ASP A 123 10.95 -10.80 6.15
N ILE A 124 11.23 -11.20 4.90
CA ILE A 124 12.35 -12.10 4.57
C ILE A 124 13.68 -11.43 4.88
N PHE A 125 13.89 -10.19 4.45
CA PHE A 125 15.15 -9.48 4.68
C PHE A 125 15.37 -9.14 6.15
N ASP A 126 14.31 -8.77 6.88
CA ASP A 126 14.44 -8.28 8.25
C ASP A 126 14.50 -9.40 9.30
N THR A 127 13.86 -10.55 9.05
CA THR A 127 13.67 -11.56 10.11
C THR A 127 14.06 -12.98 9.73
N TYR A 128 13.85 -13.40 8.49
CA TYR A 128 13.85 -14.83 8.16
C TYR A 128 15.07 -15.30 7.35
N GLY A 129 15.50 -14.52 6.36
CA GLY A 129 16.55 -14.91 5.42
C GLY A 129 17.94 -14.81 6.04
N SER A 130 18.77 -15.82 5.79
CA SER A 130 20.20 -15.72 6.10
C SER A 130 20.91 -14.80 5.10
N ILE A 131 22.00 -14.15 5.51
CA ILE A 131 22.75 -13.22 4.65
C ILE A 131 23.09 -13.83 3.28
N ASN A 132 23.48 -15.10 3.23
CA ASN A 132 23.81 -15.79 1.97
C ASN A 132 22.58 -15.94 1.06
N GLU A 133 21.41 -16.30 1.63
CA GLU A 133 20.17 -16.39 0.86
C GLU A 133 19.71 -15.02 0.37
N LEU A 134 19.86 -13.97 1.19
CA LEU A 134 19.51 -12.59 0.82
C LEU A 134 20.40 -12.06 -0.31
N LEU A 135 21.69 -12.41 -0.31
CA LEU A 135 22.61 -12.08 -1.41
C LEU A 135 22.19 -12.76 -2.72
N LEU A 136 21.82 -14.05 -2.66
CA LEU A 136 21.31 -14.78 -3.83
C LEU A 136 19.99 -14.19 -4.33
N PHE A 137 19.08 -13.82 -3.42
CA PHE A 137 17.81 -13.20 -3.78
C PHE A 137 18.01 -11.83 -4.45
N ASN A 138 18.91 -11.01 -3.90
CA ASN A 138 19.25 -9.73 -4.51
C ASN A 138 19.86 -9.91 -5.90
N ASP A 139 20.79 -10.86 -6.08
CA ASP A 139 21.37 -11.16 -7.40
C ASP A 139 20.30 -11.61 -8.41
N ALA A 140 19.33 -12.42 -7.98
CA ALA A 140 18.19 -12.80 -8.82
C ALA A 140 17.36 -11.58 -9.24
N ILE A 141 17.09 -10.63 -8.34
CA ILE A 141 16.40 -9.37 -8.66
C ILE A 141 17.21 -8.51 -9.66
N GLN A 142 18.53 -8.41 -9.48
CA GLN A 142 19.38 -7.66 -10.42
C GLN A 142 19.33 -8.26 -11.84
N LYS A 143 19.40 -9.59 -11.94
CA LYS A 143 19.33 -10.30 -13.22
C LYS A 143 17.96 -10.19 -13.84
N TRP A 144 16.90 -10.33 -13.04
CA TRP A 144 15.50 -10.30 -13.49
C TRP A 144 15.22 -11.35 -14.57
N ASN A 145 15.71 -12.57 -14.37
CA ASN A 145 15.45 -13.72 -15.22
C ASN A 145 14.90 -14.90 -14.41
N LEU A 146 14.26 -15.84 -15.08
CA LEU A 146 13.73 -17.04 -14.42
C LEU A 146 14.85 -18.04 -14.09
N ASP A 147 15.97 -18.03 -14.81
CA ASP A 147 17.08 -18.95 -14.56
C ASP A 147 17.76 -18.70 -13.20
N ALA A 148 17.77 -17.45 -12.71
CA ALA A 148 18.35 -17.12 -11.42
C ALA A 148 17.54 -17.65 -10.22
N ILE A 149 16.30 -18.10 -10.43
CA ILE A 149 15.49 -18.64 -9.33
C ILE A 149 15.98 -19.99 -8.87
N GLU A 150 16.73 -20.73 -9.71
CA GLU A 150 17.06 -22.12 -9.39
C GLU A 150 17.92 -22.27 -8.14
N GLN A 151 18.74 -21.26 -7.87
CA GLN A 151 19.64 -21.20 -6.72
C GLN A 151 18.93 -20.75 -5.43
N LEU A 152 17.70 -20.24 -5.52
CA LEU A 152 16.96 -19.74 -4.37
C LEU A 152 16.30 -20.89 -3.58
N PRO A 153 16.18 -20.76 -2.25
CA PRO A 153 15.37 -21.68 -1.47
C PRO A 153 13.89 -21.58 -1.88
N ALA A 154 13.13 -22.66 -1.69
CA ALA A 154 11.76 -22.79 -2.21
C ALA A 154 10.83 -21.62 -1.80
N TYR A 155 10.98 -21.11 -0.57
CA TYR A 155 10.19 -20.00 -0.06
C TYR A 155 10.48 -18.68 -0.80
N MET A 156 11.75 -18.40 -1.09
CA MET A 156 12.18 -17.25 -1.89
C MET A 156 11.79 -17.39 -3.37
N LYS A 157 11.83 -18.61 -3.94
CA LYS A 157 11.35 -18.83 -5.31
C LYS A 157 9.91 -18.36 -5.48
N ILE A 158 9.03 -18.66 -4.51
CA ILE A 158 7.63 -18.27 -4.57
C ILE A 158 7.48 -16.74 -4.49
N CYS A 159 8.20 -16.06 -3.59
CA CYS A 159 8.21 -14.59 -3.51
C CYS A 159 8.71 -13.94 -4.79
N TYR A 160 9.83 -14.43 -5.32
CA TYR A 160 10.41 -13.92 -6.56
C TYR A 160 9.42 -14.08 -7.73
N MET A 161 8.81 -15.26 -7.87
CA MET A 161 7.83 -15.51 -8.93
C MET A 161 6.59 -14.61 -8.79
N ALA A 162 6.11 -14.38 -7.57
CA ALA A 162 5.00 -13.45 -7.32
C ALA A 162 5.35 -12.03 -7.78
N LEU A 163 6.52 -11.53 -7.38
CA LEU A 163 7.02 -10.21 -7.76
C LEU A 163 7.23 -10.08 -9.27
N TYR A 164 7.94 -11.05 -9.85
CA TYR A 164 8.25 -11.08 -11.28
C TYR A 164 6.97 -11.09 -12.12
N ASN A 165 6.03 -11.99 -11.83
CA ASN A 165 4.79 -12.09 -12.60
C ASN A 165 3.95 -10.81 -12.47
N ASN A 166 3.74 -10.31 -11.25
CA ASN A 166 2.96 -9.10 -11.01
C ASN A 166 3.56 -7.89 -11.74
N THR A 167 4.87 -7.68 -11.66
CA THR A 167 5.55 -6.58 -12.36
C THR A 167 5.46 -6.71 -13.88
N ASN A 168 5.60 -7.92 -14.42
CA ASN A 168 5.46 -8.14 -15.86
C ASN A 168 4.01 -7.97 -16.34
N GLU A 169 3.01 -8.36 -15.55
CA GLU A 169 1.59 -8.12 -15.86
C GLU A 169 1.28 -6.62 -15.95
N ILE A 170 1.77 -5.82 -15.00
CA ILE A 170 1.65 -4.35 -15.03
C ILE A 170 2.31 -3.78 -16.29
N ALA A 171 3.55 -4.20 -16.59
CA ALA A 171 4.26 -3.74 -17.77
C ALA A 171 3.52 -4.10 -19.07
N TYR A 172 2.96 -5.31 -19.14
CA TYR A 172 2.20 -5.78 -20.29
C TYR A 172 0.89 -5.01 -20.47
N SER A 173 0.13 -4.75 -19.41
CA SER A 173 -1.10 -3.94 -19.47
C SER A 173 -0.81 -2.54 -20.01
N ILE A 174 0.24 -1.88 -19.51
CA ILE A 174 0.63 -0.55 -19.97
C ILE A 174 1.13 -0.57 -21.43
N LEU A 175 1.89 -1.59 -21.81
CA LEU A 175 2.34 -1.76 -23.20
C LEU A 175 1.14 -1.95 -24.14
N LYS A 176 0.16 -2.76 -23.75
CA LYS A 176 -1.05 -3.03 -24.53
C LYS A 176 -1.92 -1.78 -24.70
N GLU A 177 -2.08 -0.99 -23.64
CA GLU A 177 -2.97 0.18 -23.65
C GLU A 177 -2.31 1.43 -24.24
N GLN A 178 -1.01 1.63 -24.01
CA GLN A 178 -0.31 2.88 -24.32
C GLN A 178 0.83 2.72 -25.32
N GLY A 179 1.18 1.49 -25.71
CA GLY A 179 2.32 1.20 -26.58
C GLY A 179 3.68 1.50 -25.95
N ARG A 180 3.75 1.68 -24.62
CA ARG A 180 4.96 2.05 -23.90
C ARG A 180 5.54 0.87 -23.12
N ASN A 181 6.81 0.58 -23.33
CA ASN A 181 7.52 -0.41 -22.52
C ASN A 181 8.04 0.24 -21.23
N VAL A 182 7.35 -0.01 -20.11
CA VAL A 182 7.71 0.50 -18.78
C VAL A 182 8.44 -0.54 -17.91
N LEU A 183 8.64 -1.76 -18.40
CA LEU A 183 9.33 -2.82 -17.65
C LEU A 183 10.71 -2.40 -17.14
N PRO A 184 11.56 -1.68 -17.91
CA PRO A 184 12.85 -1.21 -17.40
C PRO A 184 12.72 -0.31 -16.17
N SER A 185 11.75 0.60 -16.17
CA SER A 185 11.48 1.50 -15.03
C SER A 185 10.96 0.75 -13.81
N LEU A 186 10.05 -0.21 -14.01
CA LEU A 186 9.53 -1.02 -12.92
C LEU A 186 10.63 -1.90 -12.31
N LYS A 187 11.46 -2.54 -13.14
CA LYS A 187 12.63 -3.30 -12.69
C LYS A 187 13.55 -2.42 -11.85
N GLN A 188 13.83 -1.20 -12.31
CA GLN A 188 14.70 -0.27 -11.60
C GLN A 188 14.17 0.06 -10.19
N VAL A 189 12.86 0.30 -10.05
CA VAL A 189 12.24 0.55 -8.73
C VAL A 189 12.39 -0.67 -7.81
N VAL A 190 12.14 -1.87 -8.33
CA VAL A 190 12.28 -3.12 -7.56
C VAL A 190 13.73 -3.38 -7.15
N THR A 191 14.68 -3.11 -8.06
CA THR A 191 16.12 -3.17 -7.79
C THR A 191 16.54 -2.18 -6.71
N TYR A 192 16.00 -0.95 -6.71
CA TYR A 192 16.29 0.01 -5.64
C TYR A 192 15.76 -0.46 -4.29
N PHE A 193 14.56 -1.04 -4.26
CA PHE A 193 14.00 -1.64 -3.06
C PHE A 193 14.93 -2.75 -2.55
N SER A 194 15.30 -3.74 -3.38
CA SER A 194 16.18 -4.84 -2.94
C SER A 194 17.56 -4.38 -2.47
N THR A 195 18.12 -3.36 -3.13
CA THR A 195 19.42 -2.78 -2.76
C THR A 195 19.34 -2.05 -1.43
N PHE A 196 18.25 -1.32 -1.19
CA PHE A 196 17.97 -0.69 0.10
C PHE A 196 17.96 -1.74 1.21
N PHE A 197 17.20 -2.83 1.10
CA PHE A 197 17.21 -3.91 2.11
C PHE A 197 18.56 -4.57 2.32
N SER A 198 19.30 -4.82 1.23
CA SER A 198 20.65 -5.37 1.31
C SER A 198 21.61 -4.48 2.12
N LEU A 199 21.46 -3.15 2.02
CA LEU A 199 22.23 -2.19 2.83
C LEU A 199 21.86 -2.26 4.33
N TYR A 200 20.59 -2.51 4.69
CA TYR A 200 20.17 -2.70 6.09
C TYR A 200 20.68 -3.99 6.70
N CYS A 201 20.83 -5.04 5.89
CA CYS A 201 21.40 -6.32 6.32
C CYS A 201 22.93 -6.29 6.51
N HIS A 202 23.60 -5.20 6.14
CA HIS A 202 25.03 -5.03 6.41
C HIS A 202 25.25 -4.72 7.91
N PRO A 203 26.17 -5.39 8.62
CA PRO A 203 26.31 -5.33 10.10
C PRO A 203 26.62 -3.94 10.70
N SER A 204 26.77 -2.91 9.88
CA SER A 204 27.03 -1.52 10.27
C SER A 204 25.79 -0.62 10.38
N CYS A 205 24.59 -1.08 9.99
CA CYS A 205 23.39 -0.24 9.86
C CYS A 205 22.17 -0.76 10.66
N PHE A 206 22.36 -1.08 11.95
CA PHE A 206 21.25 -1.32 12.90
C PHE A 206 20.64 0.00 13.43
N ILE A 207 20.11 0.86 12.55
CA ILE A 207 19.35 2.04 12.99
C ILE A 207 18.21 2.26 11.98
N PHE A 208 17.07 1.60 12.15
CA PHE A 208 15.72 2.10 11.78
C PHE A 208 14.65 1.04 12.12
N ASN A 209 14.59 0.64 13.39
CA ASN A 209 13.68 -0.40 13.86
C ASN A 209 12.33 0.19 14.38
N SER A 210 11.79 1.20 13.72
CA SER A 210 10.65 1.96 14.28
C SER A 210 9.75 2.64 13.25
N PHE A 211 9.20 1.89 12.30
CA PHE A 211 8.05 2.34 11.51
C PHE A 211 7.06 1.21 11.23
N SER A 212 6.75 0.37 12.23
CA SER A 212 5.67 -0.61 12.11
C SER A 212 5.10 -1.03 13.46
N LYS A 213 4.78 -0.06 14.32
CA LYS A 213 3.87 -0.28 15.45
C LYS A 213 3.03 0.97 15.60
N ASP A 214 1.81 0.93 15.07
CA ASP A 214 0.62 1.39 15.79
C ASP A 214 -0.65 1.05 14.99
N SER A 215 -1.60 0.44 15.71
CA SER A 215 -2.90 -0.01 15.22
C SER A 215 -3.86 1.17 15.10
N ILE A 216 -4.31 1.49 13.89
CA ILE A 216 -5.53 2.27 13.65
C ILE A 216 -6.27 1.64 12.48
N PHE A 217 -7.09 0.61 12.72
CA PHE A 217 -7.87 -0.02 11.64
C PHE A 217 -9.33 -0.37 11.95
N TYR A 218 -9.87 -0.03 13.12
CA TYR A 218 -11.25 -0.45 13.46
C TYR A 218 -12.35 0.57 13.16
N THR A 219 -12.18 1.52 12.23
CA THR A 219 -13.28 2.48 11.92
C THR A 219 -13.39 2.94 10.47
N ILE A 220 -12.73 2.29 9.50
CA ILE A 220 -12.76 2.76 8.10
C ILE A 220 -13.32 1.71 7.10
N PHE A 221 -13.85 0.60 7.60
CA PHE A 221 -14.70 -0.32 6.83
C PHE A 221 -16.02 -0.58 7.56
#